data_AF-X1RLJ6-F1
#
_entry.id   AF-X1RLJ6-F1
#
_cell.length_a   1.000
_cell.length_b   1.000
_cell.length_c   1.000
_cell.angle_alpha   90.00
_cell.angle_beta   90.00
_cell.angle_gamma   90.00
#
_symmetry.space_group_name_H-M   'P 1'
#
loop_
_entity.id
_entity.type
_entity.pdbx_description
1 polymer ?
#
loop_
_entity_poly.entity_id
_entity_poly.type
_entity_poly.pdbx_seq_one_letter_code
_entity_poly.pdbx_strand_id
1 'polypeptide(L)'
;MNCKSDLLGAKGVHIDPFGNVFSGTCSGIIIGNVNKTGLDDIWKQFGPAGNEFISTLFNFGPYGLLEEAGKLGYKKAKVYASKCHLCTSIRRFFFDNGLKQPIIGPAECY
;
A
#
# COMPACT_ATOMS: atom_id res chain seq x y z
N MET A 1 0.26 -14.59 -5.16
CA MET A 1 1.59 -14.07 -4.76
C MET A 1 1.37 -12.92 -3.79
N ASN A 2 1.95 -13.00 -2.58
CA ASN A 2 1.77 -11.98 -1.53
C ASN A 2 2.90 -10.93 -1.55
N CYS A 3 2.88 -9.97 -0.62
CA CYS A 3 3.90 -8.91 -0.53
C CYS A 3 4.89 -9.11 0.62
N LYS A 4 4.89 -10.27 1.31
CA LYS A 4 5.74 -10.51 2.49
C LYS A 4 7.23 -10.29 2.21
N SER A 5 7.75 -10.88 1.14
CA SER A 5 9.17 -10.76 0.77
C SER A 5 9.54 -9.34 0.33
N ASP A 6 8.65 -8.64 -0.37
CA ASP A 6 8.92 -7.27 -0.82
C ASP A 6 8.94 -6.31 0.37
N LEU A 7 7.95 -6.43 1.28
CA LEU A 7 7.84 -5.53 2.44
C LEU A 7 8.98 -5.75 3.45
N LEU A 8 9.31 -7.02 3.76
CA LEU A 8 10.37 -7.35 4.73
C LEU A 8 11.78 -7.32 4.13
N GLY A 9 11.89 -7.54 2.82
CA GLY A 9 13.18 -7.56 2.12
C GLY A 9 13.67 -6.17 1.70
N ALA A 10 12.89 -5.12 1.94
CA ALA A 10 13.29 -3.75 1.66
C ALA A 10 14.52 -3.37 2.49
N LYS A 11 15.56 -2.86 1.82
CA LYS A 11 16.82 -2.41 2.45
C LYS A 11 16.82 -0.92 2.80
N GLY A 12 15.65 -0.29 2.75
CA GLY A 12 15.48 1.14 2.96
C GLY A 12 14.02 1.56 2.78
N VAL A 13 13.81 2.87 2.86
CA VAL A 13 12.50 3.52 2.69
C VAL A 13 12.56 4.55 1.57
N HIS A 14 11.41 4.87 1.00
CA HIS A 14 11.24 6.09 0.22
C HIS A 14 10.54 7.14 1.09
N ILE A 15 10.95 8.40 0.95
CA ILE A 15 10.29 9.54 1.58
C ILE A 15 9.97 10.55 0.49
N ASP A 16 8.70 10.91 0.36
CA ASP A 16 8.27 11.91 -0.63
C ASP A 16 8.43 13.35 -0.10
N PRO A 17 8.22 14.40 -0.92
CA PRO A 17 8.31 15.79 -0.48
C PRO A 17 7.31 16.20 0.61
N PHE A 18 6.22 15.45 0.81
CA PHE A 18 5.23 15.69 1.85
C PHE A 18 5.56 14.95 3.16
N GLY A 19 6.70 14.25 3.18
CA GLY A 19 7.21 13.49 4.32
C GLY A 19 6.56 12.11 4.48
N ASN A 20 5.77 11.63 3.52
CA ASN A 20 5.21 10.29 3.61
C ASN A 20 6.32 9.25 3.44
N VAL A 21 6.30 8.24 4.30
CA VAL A 21 7.27 7.14 4.31
C VAL A 21 6.65 5.93 3.63
N PHE A 22 7.43 5.27 2.78
CA PHE A 22 7.05 4.05 2.09
C PHE A 22 8.14 2.99 2.27
N SER A 23 7.77 1.71 2.20
CA SER A 23 8.76 0.63 2.08
C SER A 23 9.55 0.79 0.77
N GLY A 24 10.87 0.55 0.78
CA GLY A 24 11.73 0.74 -0.41
C GLY A 24 11.41 -0.13 -1.63
N THR A 25 10.45 -1.04 -1.53
CA THR A 25 9.95 -1.88 -2.65
C THR A 25 8.53 -1.52 -3.08
N CYS A 26 7.88 -0.58 -2.38
CA CYS A 26 6.50 -0.18 -2.63
C CYS A 26 6.37 1.34 -2.57
N SER A 27 5.99 1.98 -3.68
CA SER A 27 5.78 3.44 -3.76
C SER A 27 4.33 3.88 -3.53
N GLY A 28 3.47 2.96 -3.09
CA GLY A 28 2.02 3.13 -3.15
C GLY A 28 1.26 3.05 -1.83
N ILE A 29 1.96 2.67 -0.77
CA ILE A 29 1.42 2.40 0.55
C ILE A 29 2.23 3.20 1.56
N ILE A 30 1.58 4.18 2.16
CA ILE A 30 2.15 5.03 3.19
C ILE A 30 2.17 4.24 4.50
N ILE A 31 3.35 4.14 5.11
CA ILE A 31 3.57 3.45 6.40
C ILE A 31 3.76 4.43 7.57
N GLY A 32 3.91 5.72 7.28
CA GLY A 32 4.05 6.79 8.27
C GLY A 32 4.34 8.14 7.61
N ASN A 33 4.55 9.18 8.42
CA ASN A 33 4.96 10.49 7.92
C ASN A 33 5.99 11.14 8.87
N VAL A 34 7.17 11.49 8.35
CA VAL A 34 8.29 12.00 9.17
C VAL A 34 8.04 13.36 9.79
N ASN A 35 7.10 14.14 9.27
CA ASN A 35 6.69 15.41 9.86
C ASN A 35 5.84 15.22 11.13
N LYS A 36 5.37 13.99 11.39
CA LYS A 36 4.53 13.64 12.55
C LYS A 36 5.22 12.71 13.54
N THR A 37 6.06 11.80 13.04
CA THR A 37 6.68 10.74 13.85
C THR A 37 8.10 10.51 13.35
N GLY A 38 9.06 10.34 14.26
CA GLY A 38 10.45 10.07 13.88
C GLY A 38 10.56 8.80 13.03
N LEU A 39 11.48 8.80 12.04
CA LEU A 39 11.62 7.67 11.11
C LEU A 39 11.92 6.34 11.83
N ASP A 40 12.73 6.37 12.89
CA ASP A 40 13.04 5.19 13.70
C ASP A 40 11.79 4.61 14.38
N ASP A 41 10.92 5.47 14.91
CA ASP A 41 9.66 5.05 15.54
C ASP A 41 8.68 4.48 14.50
N ILE A 42 8.56 5.11 13.33
CA ILE A 42 7.77 4.60 12.21
C ILE A 42 8.23 3.18 11.85
N TRP A 43 9.54 2.95 11.76
CA TRP A 43 10.08 1.66 11.37
C TRP A 43 9.93 0.59 12.45
N LYS A 44 10.10 0.94 13.74
CA LYS A 44 9.87 0.01 14.86
C LYS A 44 8.41 -0.43 14.98
N GLN A 45 7.47 0.46 14.63
CA GLN A 45 6.04 0.17 14.63
C GLN A 45 5.57 -0.52 13.35
N PHE A 46 6.39 -0.48 12.28
CA PHE A 46 6.04 -1.08 11.01
C PHE A 46 6.00 -2.61 11.12
N GLY A 47 4.78 -3.15 11.03
CA GLY A 47 4.54 -4.58 11.01
C GLY A 47 3.15 -4.89 10.46
N PRO A 48 2.95 -6.08 9.87
CA PRO A 48 1.68 -6.45 9.24
C PRO A 48 0.51 -6.53 10.24
N ALA A 49 0.77 -6.65 11.54
CA ALA A 49 -0.27 -6.76 12.55
C ALA A 49 -0.96 -5.41 12.87
N GLY A 50 -0.33 -4.27 12.58
CA GLY A 50 -0.84 -2.95 12.99
C GLY A 50 -1.88 -2.33 12.05
N ASN A 51 -2.10 -2.90 10.87
CA ASN A 51 -2.99 -2.32 9.87
C ASN A 51 -3.60 -3.40 8.96
N GLU A 52 -4.92 -3.48 8.87
CA GLU A 52 -5.63 -4.52 8.10
C GLU A 52 -5.30 -4.51 6.60
N PHE A 53 -5.12 -3.33 6.01
CA PHE A 53 -4.77 -3.19 4.60
C PHE A 53 -3.37 -3.75 4.32
N ILE A 54 -2.40 -3.37 5.17
CA ILE A 54 -1.03 -3.88 5.09
C ILE A 54 -0.98 -5.38 5.40
N SER A 55 -1.77 -5.85 6.38
CA SER A 55 -1.90 -7.28 6.71
C SER A 55 -2.39 -8.10 5.52
N THR A 56 -3.41 -7.60 4.82
CA THR A 56 -3.95 -8.24 3.62
C THR A 56 -2.89 -8.33 2.53
N LEU A 57 -2.18 -7.24 2.25
CA LEU A 57 -1.07 -7.24 1.29
C LEU A 57 0.06 -8.19 1.70
N PHE A 58 0.40 -8.22 2.99
CA PHE A 58 1.47 -9.07 3.51
C PHE A 58 1.15 -10.55 3.34
N ASN A 59 -0.07 -10.99 3.70
CA ASN A 59 -0.46 -12.39 3.69
C ASN A 59 -0.94 -12.88 2.32
N PHE A 60 -1.75 -12.07 1.63
CA PHE A 60 -2.46 -12.46 0.41
C PHE A 60 -2.07 -11.64 -0.82
N GLY A 61 -1.37 -10.52 -0.62
CA GLY A 61 -1.05 -9.59 -1.69
C GLY A 61 -2.28 -8.82 -2.19
N PRO A 62 -2.15 -8.16 -3.35
CA PRO A 62 -3.23 -7.35 -3.93
C PRO A 62 -4.48 -8.15 -4.29
N TYR A 63 -4.35 -9.47 -4.47
CA TYR A 63 -5.49 -10.36 -4.72
C TYR A 63 -6.43 -10.46 -3.52
N GLY A 64 -5.92 -10.33 -2.29
CA GLY A 64 -6.74 -10.33 -1.08
C GLY A 64 -7.70 -9.14 -0.98
N LEU A 65 -7.46 -8.09 -1.77
CA LEU A 65 -8.31 -6.90 -1.81
C LEU A 65 -9.42 -7.00 -2.87
N LEU A 66 -9.41 -8.01 -3.73
CA LEU A 66 -10.34 -8.11 -4.87
C LEU A 66 -11.79 -8.30 -4.43
N GLU A 67 -12.02 -9.08 -3.36
CA GLU A 67 -13.37 -9.32 -2.87
C GLU A 67 -13.97 -8.03 -2.31
N GLU A 68 -13.24 -7.34 -1.43
CA GLU A 68 -13.66 -6.05 -0.87
C GLU A 68 -13.88 -5.01 -1.97
N ALA A 69 -12.90 -4.83 -2.86
CA ALA A 69 -13.01 -3.89 -3.96
C ALA A 69 -14.19 -4.24 -4.89
N GLY A 70 -14.40 -5.52 -5.17
CA GLY A 70 -15.50 -6.01 -6.01
C GLY A 70 -16.88 -5.71 -5.42
N LYS A 71 -17.05 -5.89 -4.09
CA LYS A 71 -18.29 -5.50 -3.38
C LYS A 71 -18.58 -4.01 -3.49
N LEU A 72 -17.53 -3.19 -3.63
CA LEU A 72 -17.63 -1.74 -3.80
C LEU A 72 -17.79 -1.30 -5.26
N GLY A 73 -17.76 -2.25 -6.22
CA GLY A 73 -17.96 -1.97 -7.65
C GLY A 73 -16.68 -1.94 -8.49
N TYR A 74 -15.53 -2.32 -7.95
CA TYR A 74 -14.30 -2.47 -8.72
C TYR A 74 -14.45 -3.53 -9.81
N LYS A 75 -14.17 -3.14 -11.05
CA LYS A 75 -14.17 -4.04 -12.21
C LYS A 75 -12.75 -4.44 -12.56
N LYS A 76 -12.41 -5.71 -12.37
CA LYS A 76 -11.09 -6.24 -12.73
C LYS A 76 -10.87 -6.18 -14.25
N ALA A 77 -9.68 -5.76 -14.67
CA ALA A 77 -9.21 -5.93 -16.04
C ALA A 77 -9.02 -7.42 -16.38
N LYS A 78 -9.00 -7.74 -17.69
CA LYS A 78 -8.74 -9.10 -18.18
C LYS A 78 -7.33 -9.58 -17.85
N VAL A 79 -6.35 -8.69 -17.92
CA VAL A 79 -4.92 -8.99 -17.72
C VAL A 79 -4.24 -7.87 -16.93
N TYR A 80 -3.21 -8.24 -16.18
CA TYR A 80 -2.31 -7.30 -15.51
C TYR A 80 -0.86 -7.72 -15.75
N ALA A 81 0.04 -6.76 -15.98
CA ALA A 81 1.47 -7.01 -16.15
C ALA A 81 2.14 -7.66 -14.92
N SER A 82 1.66 -7.38 -13.72
CA SER A 82 2.16 -7.97 -12.47
C SER A 82 1.16 -7.81 -11.33
N LYS A 83 1.45 -8.40 -10.16
CA LYS A 83 0.69 -8.13 -8.93
C LYS A 83 0.67 -6.64 -8.57
N CYS A 84 1.77 -5.91 -8.81
CA CYS A 84 1.86 -4.49 -8.49
C CYS A 84 1.01 -3.64 -9.45
N HIS A 85 0.83 -4.08 -10.70
CA HIS A 85 -0.13 -3.45 -11.61
C HIS A 85 -1.57 -3.63 -11.09
N LEU A 86 -1.95 -4.84 -10.66
CA LEU A 86 -3.24 -5.07 -9.99
C LEU A 86 -3.38 -4.19 -8.74
N CYS A 87 -2.36 -4.13 -7.89
CA CYS A 87 -2.35 -3.29 -6.69
C CYS A 87 -2.62 -1.82 -7.00
N THR A 88 -1.98 -1.28 -8.04
CA THR A 88 -2.15 0.10 -8.47
C THR A 88 -3.58 0.37 -8.95
N SER A 89 -4.15 -0.54 -9.72
CA SER A 89 -5.53 -0.44 -10.21
C SER A 89 -6.55 -0.46 -9.05
N ILE A 90 -6.37 -1.33 -8.06
CA ILE A 90 -7.23 -1.37 -6.86
C ILE A 90 -7.04 -0.11 -6.01
N ARG A 91 -5.80 0.32 -5.80
CA ARG A 91 -5.51 1.55 -5.03
C ARG A 91 -6.14 2.77 -5.66
N ARG A 92 -6.05 2.89 -7.00
CA ARG A 92 -6.70 3.96 -7.77
C ARG A 92 -8.20 3.98 -7.52
N PHE A 93 -8.84 2.83 -7.62
CA PHE A 93 -10.27 2.70 -7.32
C PHE A 93 -10.62 3.15 -5.89
N PHE A 94 -9.87 2.71 -4.88
CA PHE A 94 -10.10 3.16 -3.51
C PHE A 94 -9.89 4.67 -3.35
N PHE A 95 -8.84 5.24 -3.96
CA PHE A 95 -8.56 6.67 -3.91
C PHE A 95 -9.67 7.50 -4.54
N ASP A 96 -10.11 7.15 -5.76
CA ASP A 96 -11.16 7.86 -6.50
C ASP A 96 -12.52 7.82 -5.76
N ASN A 97 -12.72 6.85 -4.87
CA ASN A 97 -13.91 6.72 -4.02
C ASN A 97 -13.72 7.26 -2.59
N GLY A 98 -12.59 7.93 -2.29
CA GLY A 98 -12.31 8.50 -0.97
C GLY A 98 -12.05 7.46 0.14
N LEU A 99 -11.64 6.24 -0.22
CA LEU A 99 -11.45 5.12 0.69
C LEU A 99 -9.98 4.90 1.04
N LYS A 100 -9.74 4.29 2.21
CA LYS A 100 -8.41 3.84 2.69
C LYS A 100 -7.35 4.96 2.78
N GLN A 101 -7.77 6.22 2.84
CA GLN A 101 -6.90 7.32 3.25
C GLN A 101 -6.63 7.21 4.77
N PRO A 102 -5.43 7.57 5.27
CA PRO A 102 -4.28 8.12 4.55
C PRO A 102 -3.28 7.06 4.05
N ILE A 103 -3.63 5.77 4.04
CA ILE A 103 -2.70 4.67 3.73
C ILE A 103 -2.33 4.66 2.24
N ILE A 104 -3.26 5.02 1.37
CA ILE A 104 -3.05 5.08 -0.07
C ILE A 104 -2.50 6.45 -0.44
N GLY A 105 -1.31 6.47 -1.05
CA GLY A 105 -0.67 7.68 -1.54
C GLY A 105 0.65 7.39 -2.28
N PRO A 106 1.39 8.44 -2.67
CA PRO A 106 1.01 9.86 -2.54
C PRO A 106 -0.16 10.20 -3.47
N ALA A 107 -0.88 11.29 -3.18
CA ALA A 107 -2.09 11.65 -3.92
C ALA A 107 -1.79 11.97 -5.40
N GLU A 108 -0.62 12.51 -5.67
CA GLU A 108 -0.12 12.91 -6.99
C GLU A 108 0.10 11.71 -7.94
N CYS A 109 0.08 10.48 -7.41
CA CYS A 109 0.10 9.25 -8.21
C CYS A 109 -1.30 8.80 -8.69
N TYR A 110 -2.36 9.54 -8.38
CA TYR A 110 -3.73 9.27 -8.79
C TYR A 110 -4.37 10.55 -9.35
#